data_AF-A0A2R7JXR2-F1
#
_entry.id   AF-A0A2R7JXR2-F1
#
_cell.length_a   1.000
_cell.length_b   1.000
_cell.length_c   1.000
_cell.angle_alpha   90.00
_cell.angle_beta   90.00
_cell.angle_gamma   90.00
#
_symmetry.space_group_name_H-M   'P 1'
#
loop_
_entity.id
_entity.type
_entity.pdbx_description
1 polymer ?
#
loop_
_entity_poly.entity_id
_entity_poly.type
_entity_poly.pdbx_seq_one_letter_code
_entity_poly.pdbx_strand_id
1 'polypeptide(L)'
;VTLLGEMFPADPPGIGLLLEPLGLAAGPVVPTREWRELYSALDCAAVAAIHPFYTASVREFEAAGRSVVGSAPVGADGTAAWLDAIGQACGIAQDKVDAAKNRFIPAIRGALAAKPIAGRITVSGYEGSELLVARLLIESGAEVPYVGTACPRTAWSDPDRDWLEAHGCRVHYRASLEQDIAAVEEYGPDLAIGTTPVVQHAKQKAIPALYFTNLISARPLMGPAGAGSLAMVINAALANQHRFDRMKAFFEGVGTGPSAGVWENTPVDRPEFKAKYAAKRIAAAKAEEHIGT
;
A
#
# COMPACT_ATOMS: atom_id res chain seq x y z
N VAL A 1 -22.65 -3.44 -13.15
CA VAL A 1 -21.21 -3.11 -13.30
C VAL A 1 -20.40 -4.29 -12.82
N THR A 2 -19.68 -4.94 -13.73
CA THR A 2 -18.80 -6.07 -13.36
C THR A 2 -17.60 -5.55 -12.58
N LEU A 3 -17.20 -6.24 -11.52
CA LEU A 3 -16.09 -5.82 -10.67
C LEU A 3 -14.86 -6.66 -11.01
N LEU A 4 -13.83 -6.06 -11.60
CA LEU A 4 -12.60 -6.74 -11.99
C LEU A 4 -11.51 -6.50 -10.94
N GLY A 5 -11.07 -7.59 -10.31
CA GLY A 5 -10.07 -7.61 -9.26
C GLY A 5 -10.51 -8.42 -8.05
N GLU A 6 -9.56 -8.76 -7.18
CA GLU A 6 -9.87 -9.37 -5.89
C GLU A 6 -10.72 -8.41 -5.04
N MET A 7 -11.72 -8.92 -4.34
CA MET A 7 -12.63 -8.12 -3.53
C MET A 7 -12.88 -8.82 -2.20
N PHE A 8 -12.97 -8.05 -1.12
CA PHE A 8 -13.38 -8.60 0.17
C PHE A 8 -14.90 -8.69 0.25
N PRO A 9 -15.47 -9.58 1.10
CA PRO A 9 -16.91 -9.81 1.14
C PRO A 9 -17.77 -8.56 1.36
N ALA A 10 -17.23 -7.51 1.99
CA ALA A 10 -17.92 -6.26 2.24
C ALA A 10 -17.87 -5.26 1.06
N ASP A 11 -16.95 -5.43 0.11
CA ASP A 11 -16.72 -4.45 -0.94
C ASP A 11 -17.85 -4.44 -1.99
N PRO A 12 -18.33 -5.58 -2.55
CA PRO A 12 -19.42 -5.56 -3.52
C PRO A 12 -20.72 -4.95 -2.99
N PRO A 13 -21.19 -5.25 -1.76
CA PRO A 13 -22.33 -4.54 -1.18
C PRO A 13 -22.08 -3.02 -1.04
N GLY A 14 -20.88 -2.62 -0.62
CA GLY A 14 -20.51 -1.20 -0.50
C GLY A 14 -20.53 -0.46 -1.84
N ILE A 15 -19.99 -1.08 -2.89
CA ILE A 15 -20.05 -0.53 -4.26
C ILE A 15 -21.49 -0.54 -4.78
N GLY A 16 -22.27 -1.58 -4.47
CA GLY A 16 -23.69 -1.65 -4.83
C GLY A 16 -24.49 -0.45 -4.33
N LEU A 17 -24.25 -0.01 -3.08
CA LEU A 17 -24.88 1.19 -2.53
C LEU A 17 -24.52 2.47 -3.30
N LEU A 18 -23.28 2.58 -3.80
CA LEU A 18 -22.84 3.72 -4.61
C LEU A 18 -23.49 3.72 -6.00
N LEU A 19 -23.73 2.54 -6.57
CA LEU A 19 -24.29 2.34 -7.90
C LEU A 19 -25.83 2.49 -7.95
N GLU A 20 -26.52 2.18 -6.84
CA GLU A 20 -27.99 2.17 -6.77
C GLU A 20 -28.63 3.48 -7.25
N PRO A 21 -28.17 4.69 -6.85
CA PRO A 21 -28.78 5.95 -7.32
C PRO A 21 -28.60 6.20 -8.82
N LEU A 22 -27.62 5.54 -9.46
CA LEU A 22 -27.42 5.59 -10.90
C LEU A 22 -28.33 4.60 -11.66
N GLY A 23 -29.14 3.82 -10.95
CA GLY A 23 -29.93 2.72 -11.52
C GLY A 23 -29.09 1.52 -11.93
N LEU A 24 -27.90 1.38 -11.35
CA LEU A 24 -26.94 0.30 -11.63
C LEU A 24 -26.83 -0.62 -10.41
N ALA A 25 -26.41 -1.87 -10.66
CA ALA A 25 -26.10 -2.84 -9.61
C ALA A 25 -24.64 -3.30 -9.71
N ALA A 26 -24.06 -3.69 -8.56
CA ALA A 26 -22.82 -4.45 -8.53
C ALA A 26 -23.08 -5.83 -9.18
N GLY A 27 -22.34 -6.13 -10.24
CA GLY A 27 -22.39 -7.40 -10.96
C GLY A 27 -21.41 -8.41 -10.35
N PRO A 28 -21.15 -9.52 -11.05
CA PRO A 28 -20.18 -10.51 -10.63
C PRO A 28 -18.79 -9.90 -10.39
N VAL A 29 -18.07 -10.48 -9.42
CA VAL A 29 -16.64 -10.24 -9.22
C VAL A 29 -15.86 -11.17 -10.14
N VAL A 30 -14.81 -10.65 -10.78
CA VAL A 30 -13.87 -11.40 -11.62
C VAL A 30 -12.50 -11.33 -10.95
N PRO A 31 -11.93 -12.46 -10.49
CA PRO A 31 -12.30 -13.84 -10.82
C PRO A 31 -13.63 -14.32 -10.20
N THR A 32 -14.40 -15.07 -10.98
CA THR A 32 -15.69 -15.64 -10.55
C THR A 32 -15.49 -16.95 -9.81
N ARG A 33 -16.50 -17.38 -9.03
CA ARG A 33 -16.45 -18.67 -8.33
C ARG A 33 -16.71 -19.83 -9.29
N GLU A 34 -17.58 -19.60 -10.26
CA GLU A 34 -17.89 -20.56 -11.31
C GLU A 34 -17.65 -19.96 -12.69
N TRP A 35 -17.13 -20.76 -13.62
CA TRP A 35 -16.82 -20.28 -14.97
C TRP A 35 -18.04 -19.77 -15.74
N ARG A 36 -19.25 -20.26 -15.43
CA ARG A 36 -20.49 -19.83 -16.07
C ARG A 36 -20.87 -18.39 -15.69
N GLU A 37 -20.44 -17.92 -14.52
CA GLU A 37 -20.66 -16.53 -14.09
C GLU A 37 -19.90 -15.54 -14.97
N LEU A 38 -18.91 -15.99 -15.76
CA LEU A 38 -18.23 -15.15 -16.76
C LEU A 38 -19.20 -14.65 -17.84
N TYR A 39 -20.24 -15.41 -18.18
CA TYR A 39 -21.28 -14.92 -19.11
C TYR A 39 -22.04 -13.75 -18.50
N SER A 40 -22.39 -13.83 -17.21
CA SER A 40 -23.01 -12.72 -16.48
C SER A 40 -22.05 -11.54 -16.31
N ALA A 41 -20.76 -11.79 -16.15
CA ALA A 41 -19.74 -10.74 -16.08
C ALA A 41 -19.61 -9.99 -17.42
N LEU A 42 -19.76 -10.70 -18.54
CA LEU A 42 -19.81 -10.12 -19.88
C LEU A 42 -21.11 -9.39 -20.16
N ASP A 43 -22.23 -9.71 -19.50
CA ASP A 43 -23.49 -8.98 -19.62
C ASP A 43 -23.56 -7.76 -18.68
N CYS A 44 -22.61 -6.85 -18.84
CA CYS A 44 -22.50 -5.65 -18.00
C CYS A 44 -22.62 -4.35 -18.80
N ALA A 45 -23.10 -3.30 -18.12
CA ALA A 45 -23.09 -1.93 -18.64
C ALA A 45 -21.67 -1.36 -18.75
N ALA A 46 -20.81 -1.69 -17.78
CA ALA A 46 -19.40 -1.33 -17.73
C ALA A 46 -18.67 -2.28 -16.77
N VAL A 47 -17.35 -2.33 -16.91
CA VAL A 47 -16.43 -3.05 -16.02
C VAL A 47 -15.70 -2.03 -15.15
N ALA A 48 -15.72 -2.22 -13.84
CA ALA A 48 -14.89 -1.48 -12.90
C ALA A 48 -13.59 -2.26 -12.66
N ALA A 49 -12.47 -1.78 -13.20
CA ALA A 49 -11.13 -2.32 -12.96
C ALA A 49 -10.61 -1.83 -11.60
N ILE A 50 -11.16 -2.42 -10.52
CA ILE A 50 -10.80 -2.10 -9.14
C ILE A 50 -9.31 -2.33 -8.89
N HIS A 51 -8.80 -3.44 -9.40
CA HIS A 51 -7.36 -3.73 -9.41
C HIS A 51 -6.79 -3.45 -10.82
N PRO A 52 -5.90 -2.46 -10.97
CA PRO A 52 -5.60 -1.90 -12.30
C PRO A 52 -4.65 -2.76 -13.16
N PHE A 53 -4.17 -3.91 -12.67
CA PHE A 53 -3.13 -4.70 -13.33
C PHE A 53 -3.64 -5.94 -14.11
N TYR A 54 -4.93 -6.23 -14.11
CA TYR A 54 -5.53 -7.36 -14.86
C TYR A 54 -5.66 -7.09 -16.37
N THR A 55 -4.57 -6.64 -17.01
CA THR A 55 -4.58 -6.15 -18.39
C THR A 55 -5.06 -7.19 -19.40
N ALA A 56 -4.72 -8.47 -19.22
CA ALA A 56 -5.21 -9.54 -20.06
C ALA A 56 -6.73 -9.66 -20.01
N SER A 57 -7.32 -9.64 -18.81
CA SER A 57 -8.78 -9.68 -18.62
C SER A 57 -9.46 -8.45 -19.19
N VAL A 58 -8.84 -7.26 -19.05
CA VAL A 58 -9.39 -6.04 -19.65
C VAL A 58 -9.48 -6.17 -21.17
N ARG A 59 -8.43 -6.67 -21.85
CA ARG A 59 -8.49 -6.86 -23.31
C ARG A 59 -9.66 -7.76 -23.73
N GLU A 60 -9.98 -8.80 -22.97
CA GLU A 60 -11.11 -9.69 -23.28
C GLU A 60 -12.45 -8.94 -23.14
N PHE A 61 -12.59 -8.08 -22.12
CA PHE A 61 -13.77 -7.23 -21.97
C PHE A 61 -13.89 -6.20 -23.10
N GLU A 62 -12.79 -5.55 -23.47
CA GLU A 62 -12.74 -4.59 -24.58
C GLU A 62 -13.06 -5.28 -25.92
N ALA A 63 -12.53 -6.47 -26.16
CA ALA A 63 -12.84 -7.28 -27.34
C ALA A 63 -14.33 -7.67 -27.40
N ALA A 64 -14.97 -7.83 -26.24
CA ALA A 64 -16.42 -8.02 -26.11
C ALA A 64 -17.22 -6.70 -26.17
N GLY A 65 -16.58 -5.57 -26.46
CA GLY A 65 -17.23 -4.26 -26.58
C GLY A 65 -17.65 -3.63 -25.26
N ARG A 66 -17.03 -4.03 -24.13
CA ARG A 66 -17.33 -3.49 -22.80
C ARG A 66 -16.35 -2.39 -22.43
N SER A 67 -16.90 -1.24 -22.03
CA SER A 67 -16.14 -0.12 -21.49
C SER A 67 -15.56 -0.47 -20.12
N VAL A 68 -14.28 -0.15 -19.90
CA VAL A 68 -13.58 -0.41 -18.64
C VAL A 68 -13.22 0.92 -17.95
N VAL A 69 -13.64 1.04 -16.70
CA VAL A 69 -13.41 2.21 -15.85
C VAL A 69 -12.42 1.83 -14.76
N GLY A 70 -11.29 2.52 -14.70
CA GLY A 70 -10.46 2.59 -13.50
C GLY A 70 -10.81 3.86 -12.72
N SER A 71 -10.41 4.03 -11.47
CA SER A 71 -9.86 3.03 -10.55
C SER A 71 -11.00 2.49 -9.66
N ALA A 72 -10.95 2.72 -8.35
CA ALA A 72 -11.95 2.30 -7.37
C ALA A 72 -12.50 3.47 -6.53
N PRO A 73 -13.73 3.35 -5.99
CA PRO A 73 -14.37 4.40 -5.18
C PRO A 73 -13.85 4.41 -3.73
N VAL A 74 -12.57 4.75 -3.56
CA VAL A 74 -11.88 4.88 -2.27
C VAL A 74 -11.62 6.35 -1.96
N GLY A 75 -11.96 6.81 -0.76
CA GLY A 75 -11.82 8.21 -0.39
C GLY A 75 -12.86 9.11 -1.09
N ALA A 76 -12.91 10.39 -0.71
CA ALA A 76 -13.93 11.31 -1.19
C ALA A 76 -13.69 11.69 -2.65
N ASP A 77 -12.47 12.11 -2.98
CA ASP A 77 -12.15 12.58 -4.33
C ASP A 77 -12.12 11.41 -5.31
N GLY A 78 -11.58 10.27 -4.88
CA GLY A 78 -11.62 9.02 -5.64
C GLY A 78 -13.02 8.53 -5.96
N THR A 79 -13.92 8.54 -4.96
CA THR A 79 -15.32 8.16 -5.18
C THR A 79 -16.03 9.13 -6.12
N ALA A 80 -15.76 10.44 -6.01
CA ALA A 80 -16.36 11.44 -6.88
C ALA A 80 -15.97 11.21 -8.35
N ALA A 81 -14.67 11.07 -8.62
CA ALA A 81 -14.15 10.81 -9.96
C ALA A 81 -14.64 9.47 -10.52
N TRP A 82 -14.73 8.44 -9.67
CA TRP A 82 -15.22 7.12 -10.07
C TRP A 82 -16.70 7.15 -10.46
N LEU A 83 -17.55 7.87 -9.71
CA LEU A 83 -18.97 8.04 -10.05
C LEU A 83 -19.16 8.78 -11.38
N ASP A 84 -18.35 9.82 -11.63
CA ASP A 84 -18.36 10.53 -12.92
C ASP A 84 -17.99 9.60 -14.08
N ALA A 85 -16.92 8.81 -13.92
CA ALA A 85 -16.46 7.88 -14.96
C ALA A 85 -17.45 6.75 -15.23
N ILE A 86 -18.07 6.18 -14.19
CA ILE A 86 -19.13 5.17 -14.34
C ILE A 86 -20.36 5.76 -15.01
N GLY A 87 -20.77 6.97 -14.60
CA GLY A 87 -21.89 7.68 -15.19
C GLY A 87 -21.69 7.91 -16.69
N GLN A 88 -20.51 8.40 -17.08
CA GLN A 88 -20.13 8.60 -18.47
C GLN A 88 -20.12 7.28 -19.26
N ALA A 89 -19.48 6.22 -18.72
CA ALA A 89 -19.39 4.93 -19.40
C ALA A 89 -20.75 4.26 -19.61
N CYS A 90 -21.71 4.49 -18.70
CA CYS A 90 -23.05 3.92 -18.75
C CYS A 90 -24.10 4.85 -19.40
N GLY A 91 -23.71 6.05 -19.87
CA GLY A 91 -24.64 7.02 -20.45
C GLY A 91 -25.68 7.57 -19.46
N ILE A 92 -25.31 7.69 -18.19
CA ILE A 92 -26.19 8.23 -17.13
C ILE A 92 -26.15 9.76 -17.17
N ALA A 93 -27.32 10.39 -17.04
CA ALA A 93 -27.44 11.84 -17.01
C ALA A 93 -26.68 12.45 -15.81
N GLN A 94 -25.98 13.56 -16.06
CA GLN A 94 -25.08 14.18 -15.07
C GLN A 94 -25.80 14.60 -13.78
N ASP A 95 -27.06 15.02 -13.87
CA ASP A 95 -27.88 15.39 -12.70
C ASP A 95 -28.06 14.22 -11.71
N LYS A 96 -28.19 12.98 -12.21
CA LYS A 96 -28.23 11.77 -11.38
C LYS A 96 -26.88 11.45 -10.76
N VAL A 97 -25.81 11.63 -11.51
CA VAL A 97 -24.42 11.43 -11.01
C VAL A 97 -24.13 12.43 -9.90
N ASP A 98 -24.47 13.70 -10.11
CA ASP A 98 -24.30 14.77 -9.12
C ASP A 98 -25.16 14.52 -7.88
N ALA A 99 -26.40 14.03 -8.04
CA ALA A 99 -27.23 13.64 -6.90
C ALA A 99 -26.60 12.49 -6.09
N ALA A 100 -26.01 11.49 -6.75
CA ALA A 100 -25.27 10.41 -6.08
C ALA A 100 -24.04 10.95 -5.33
N LYS A 101 -23.26 11.83 -5.96
CA LYS A 101 -22.10 12.47 -5.32
C LYS A 101 -22.51 13.31 -4.12
N ASN A 102 -23.57 14.11 -4.23
CA ASN A 102 -24.10 14.93 -3.14
C ASN A 102 -24.57 14.08 -1.94
N ARG A 103 -25.01 12.83 -2.18
CA ARG A 103 -25.37 11.89 -1.12
C ARG A 103 -24.14 11.31 -0.41
N PHE A 104 -23.13 10.86 -1.16
CA PHE A 104 -22.05 10.04 -0.59
C PHE A 104 -20.78 10.80 -0.23
N ILE A 105 -20.38 11.79 -1.02
CA ILE A 105 -19.11 12.50 -0.81
C ILE A 105 -19.06 13.22 0.55
N PRO A 106 -20.12 13.92 1.00
CA PRO A 106 -20.13 14.51 2.34
C PRO A 106 -20.03 13.47 3.46
N ALA A 107 -20.67 12.30 3.30
CA ALA A 107 -20.61 11.22 4.27
C ALA A 107 -19.20 10.62 4.38
N ILE A 108 -18.52 10.44 3.24
CA ILE A 108 -17.12 9.97 3.20
C ILE A 108 -16.20 10.98 3.88
N ARG A 109 -16.30 12.27 3.53
CA ARG A 109 -15.52 13.34 4.17
C ARG A 109 -15.76 13.41 5.68
N GLY A 110 -17.01 13.29 6.11
CA GLY A 110 -17.38 13.24 7.52
C GLY A 110 -16.75 12.03 8.24
N ALA A 111 -16.75 10.86 7.62
CA ALA A 111 -16.13 9.66 8.18
C ALA A 111 -14.60 9.78 8.29
N LEU A 112 -13.93 10.36 7.29
CA LEU A 112 -12.48 10.65 7.32
C LEU A 112 -12.15 11.65 8.44
N ALA A 113 -12.88 12.76 8.51
CA ALA A 113 -12.67 13.81 9.50
C ALA A 113 -12.95 13.36 10.95
N ALA A 114 -13.81 12.36 11.15
CA ALA A 114 -14.15 11.86 12.49
C ALA A 114 -12.95 11.17 13.19
N LYS A 115 -12.00 10.62 12.42
CA LYS A 115 -10.82 9.93 12.94
C LYS A 115 -9.60 10.23 12.08
N PRO A 116 -9.04 11.45 12.17
CA PRO A 116 -7.88 11.81 11.38
C PRO A 116 -6.69 10.92 11.71
N ILE A 117 -5.81 10.75 10.73
CA ILE A 117 -4.53 10.06 10.85
C ILE A 117 -3.45 11.13 10.74
N ALA A 118 -2.65 11.30 11.80
CA ALA A 118 -1.55 12.27 11.81
C ALA A 118 -0.22 11.53 11.95
N GLY A 119 0.61 11.62 10.92
CA GLY A 119 1.94 11.02 10.88
C GLY A 119 2.44 10.88 9.44
N ARG A 120 3.75 10.72 9.30
CA ARG A 120 4.41 10.40 8.04
C ARG A 120 4.42 8.90 7.80
N ILE A 121 3.90 8.47 6.65
CA ILE A 121 3.72 7.06 6.33
C ILE A 121 4.31 6.75 4.96
N THR A 122 5.26 5.81 4.89
CA THR A 122 5.66 5.20 3.61
C THR A 122 4.78 3.98 3.35
N VAL A 123 4.29 3.83 2.11
CA VAL A 123 3.46 2.69 1.72
C VAL A 123 4.14 1.89 0.63
N SER A 124 4.25 0.57 0.79
CA SER A 124 4.65 -0.32 -0.29
C SER A 124 3.98 -1.68 -0.25
N GLY A 125 3.99 -2.38 -1.39
CA GLY A 125 3.33 -3.67 -1.54
C GLY A 125 3.44 -4.26 -2.94
N TYR A 126 2.57 -5.22 -3.24
CA TYR A 126 2.60 -6.01 -4.49
C TYR A 126 1.21 -6.24 -5.10
N GLU A 127 0.19 -5.52 -4.64
CA GLU A 127 -1.22 -5.75 -5.00
C GLU A 127 -1.81 -4.62 -5.85
N GLY A 128 -1.10 -3.52 -6.08
CA GLY A 128 -1.58 -2.35 -6.84
C GLY A 128 -2.54 -1.47 -6.05
N SER A 129 -3.23 -2.02 -5.04
CA SER A 129 -4.11 -1.30 -4.11
C SER A 129 -3.35 -0.36 -3.17
N GLU A 130 -2.01 -0.38 -3.18
CA GLU A 130 -1.18 0.56 -2.42
C GLU A 130 -1.52 2.03 -2.74
N LEU A 131 -1.83 2.33 -4.01
CA LEU A 131 -2.19 3.67 -4.45
C LEU A 131 -3.53 4.12 -3.84
N LEU A 132 -4.51 3.22 -3.77
CA LEU A 132 -5.81 3.48 -3.16
C LEU A 132 -5.68 3.74 -1.66
N VAL A 133 -4.87 2.91 -0.98
CA VAL A 133 -4.58 3.05 0.45
C VAL A 133 -3.88 4.37 0.73
N ALA A 134 -2.88 4.73 -0.07
CA ALA A 134 -2.15 5.98 0.08
C ALA A 134 -3.04 7.20 -0.11
N ARG A 135 -3.93 7.19 -1.11
CA ARG A 135 -4.93 8.26 -1.28
C ARG A 135 -5.80 8.37 -0.03
N LEU A 136 -6.32 7.25 0.46
CA LEU A 136 -7.15 7.25 1.66
C LEU A 136 -6.43 7.80 2.89
N LEU A 137 -5.15 7.46 3.06
CA LEU A 137 -4.30 7.99 4.14
C LEU A 137 -4.10 9.50 4.03
N ILE A 138 -3.79 10.01 2.84
CA ILE A 138 -3.65 11.46 2.58
C ILE A 138 -4.99 12.18 2.85
N GLU A 139 -6.10 11.65 2.33
CA GLU A 139 -7.43 12.21 2.59
C GLU A 139 -7.85 12.12 4.08
N SER A 140 -7.25 11.19 4.84
CA SER A 140 -7.42 11.07 6.30
C SER A 140 -6.52 12.03 7.10
N GLY A 141 -5.62 12.76 6.44
CA GLY A 141 -4.72 13.76 7.05
C GLY A 141 -3.26 13.32 7.22
N ALA A 142 -2.87 12.13 6.76
CA ALA A 142 -1.50 11.65 6.88
C ALA A 142 -0.58 12.28 5.82
N GLU A 143 0.71 12.41 6.11
CA GLU A 143 1.73 12.72 5.11
C GLU A 143 2.19 11.40 4.48
N VAL A 144 1.97 11.20 3.18
CA VAL A 144 2.42 10.01 2.46
C VAL A 144 3.39 10.41 1.34
N PRO A 145 4.70 10.46 1.60
CA PRO A 145 5.67 10.94 0.61
C PRO A 145 6.04 9.87 -0.44
N TYR A 146 5.71 8.60 -0.20
CA TYR A 146 6.11 7.49 -1.06
C TYR A 146 5.07 6.37 -1.11
N VAL A 147 4.83 5.89 -2.34
CA VAL A 147 4.05 4.68 -2.64
C VAL A 147 4.81 3.81 -3.63
N GLY A 148 5.23 2.63 -3.18
CA GLY A 148 5.85 1.59 -4.01
C GLY A 148 4.87 0.46 -4.32
N THR A 149 4.80 0.02 -5.58
CA THR A 149 4.03 -1.17 -5.95
C THR A 149 4.83 -2.07 -6.88
N ALA A 150 4.78 -3.39 -6.66
CA ALA A 150 5.36 -4.37 -7.57
C ALA A 150 4.58 -4.50 -8.90
N CYS A 151 3.35 -3.97 -8.94
CA CYS A 151 2.51 -3.98 -10.14
C CYS A 151 3.10 -3.06 -11.23
N PRO A 152 2.88 -3.39 -12.52
CA PRO A 152 3.21 -2.48 -13.61
C PRO A 152 2.29 -1.27 -13.59
N ARG A 153 2.76 -0.15 -14.15
CA ARG A 153 1.89 0.98 -14.51
C ARG A 153 0.93 0.55 -15.61
N THR A 154 -0.34 0.91 -15.47
CA THR A 154 -1.37 0.74 -16.50
C THR A 154 -2.22 2.00 -16.60
N ALA A 155 -2.97 2.15 -17.70
CA ALA A 155 -3.85 3.32 -17.86
C ALA A 155 -4.93 3.40 -16.77
N TRP A 156 -5.33 2.28 -16.16
CA TRP A 156 -6.35 2.24 -15.09
C TRP A 156 -5.82 2.68 -13.73
N SER A 157 -4.49 2.70 -13.53
CA SER A 157 -3.86 3.26 -12.31
C SER A 157 -3.43 4.72 -12.48
N ASP A 158 -3.48 5.28 -13.69
CA ASP A 158 -3.08 6.65 -13.97
C ASP A 158 -3.88 7.69 -13.16
N PRO A 159 -5.22 7.59 -13.00
CA PRO A 159 -5.97 8.54 -12.18
C PRO A 159 -5.50 8.60 -10.71
N ASP A 160 -5.17 7.45 -10.12
CA ASP A 160 -4.65 7.42 -8.75
C ASP A 160 -3.23 7.96 -8.69
N ARG A 161 -2.37 7.63 -9.67
CA ARG A 161 -1.00 8.18 -9.74
C ARG A 161 -1.05 9.70 -9.82
N ASP A 162 -1.79 10.24 -10.79
CA ASP A 162 -1.83 11.67 -11.07
C ASP A 162 -2.35 12.43 -9.84
N TRP A 163 -3.36 11.86 -9.17
CA TRP A 163 -3.84 12.40 -7.90
C TRP A 163 -2.75 12.38 -6.82
N LEU A 164 -2.07 11.25 -6.61
CA LEU A 164 -1.02 11.12 -5.60
C LEU A 164 0.16 12.06 -5.84
N GLU A 165 0.65 12.14 -7.08
CA GLU A 165 1.76 13.01 -7.46
C GLU A 165 1.40 14.49 -7.29
N ALA A 166 0.16 14.87 -7.60
CA ALA A 166 -0.34 16.23 -7.33
C ALA A 166 -0.41 16.56 -5.83
N HIS A 167 -0.47 15.54 -4.96
CA HIS A 167 -0.42 15.67 -3.50
C HIS A 167 0.99 15.41 -2.92
N GLY A 168 2.03 15.45 -3.75
CA GLY A 168 3.43 15.36 -3.31
C GLY A 168 3.91 13.94 -2.99
N CYS A 169 3.12 12.91 -3.31
CA CYS A 169 3.53 11.52 -3.12
C CYS A 169 4.33 11.02 -4.33
N ARG A 170 5.53 10.48 -4.10
CA ARG A 170 6.33 9.80 -5.13
C ARG A 170 5.77 8.39 -5.37
N VAL A 171 5.24 8.14 -6.57
CA VAL A 171 4.72 6.83 -6.97
C VAL A 171 5.79 6.03 -7.73
N HIS A 172 6.06 4.81 -7.31
CA HIS A 172 7.02 3.90 -7.96
C HIS A 172 6.35 2.60 -8.37
N TYR A 173 6.23 2.37 -9.67
CA TYR A 173 5.76 1.10 -10.24
C TYR A 173 6.90 0.13 -10.47
N ARG A 174 6.65 -1.18 -10.42
CA ARG A 174 7.70 -2.21 -10.44
C ARG A 174 8.78 -1.94 -9.38
N ALA A 175 8.37 -1.44 -8.22
CA ALA A 175 9.27 -1.11 -7.14
C ALA A 175 10.06 -2.35 -6.71
N SER A 176 11.38 -2.23 -6.62
CA SER A 176 12.24 -3.25 -6.04
C SER A 176 12.24 -3.12 -4.51
N LEU A 177 12.64 -4.21 -3.83
CA LEU A 177 12.78 -4.18 -2.38
C LEU A 177 13.76 -3.09 -1.91
N GLU A 178 14.86 -2.90 -2.64
CA GLU A 178 15.88 -1.91 -2.33
C GLU A 178 15.33 -0.49 -2.44
N GLN A 179 14.44 -0.24 -3.40
CA GLN A 179 13.79 1.06 -3.56
C GLN A 179 12.81 1.36 -2.40
N ASP A 180 12.02 0.36 -2.01
CA ASP A 180 11.11 0.49 -0.86
C ASP A 180 11.88 0.71 0.45
N ILE A 181 12.97 -0.03 0.65
CA ILE A 181 13.88 0.15 1.80
C ILE A 181 14.50 1.54 1.77
N ALA A 182 14.98 1.99 0.62
CA ALA A 182 15.55 3.33 0.47
C ALA A 182 14.53 4.42 0.76
N ALA A 183 13.24 4.23 0.43
CA ALA A 183 12.20 5.18 0.79
C ALA A 183 12.00 5.29 2.31
N VAL A 184 12.06 4.18 3.05
CA VAL A 184 12.02 4.21 4.52
C VAL A 184 13.22 5.00 5.08
N GLU A 185 14.40 4.83 4.51
CA GLU A 185 15.61 5.59 4.90
C GLU A 185 15.52 7.08 4.58
N GLU A 186 15.08 7.40 3.36
CA GLU A 186 15.00 8.77 2.84
C GLU A 186 14.00 9.60 3.63
N TYR A 187 12.82 9.05 3.89
CA TYR A 187 11.71 9.80 4.46
C TYR A 187 11.60 9.72 5.98
N GLY A 188 12.20 8.71 6.61
CA GLY A 188 12.14 8.50 8.05
C GLY A 188 10.70 8.54 8.60
N PRO A 189 9.82 7.62 8.17
CA PRO A 189 8.39 7.69 8.52
C PRO A 189 8.14 7.39 10.01
N ASP A 190 7.02 7.89 10.52
CA ASP A 190 6.45 7.50 11.82
C ASP A 190 5.84 6.09 11.75
N LEU A 191 5.44 5.65 10.55
CA LEU A 191 4.91 4.32 10.28
C LEU A 191 5.31 3.84 8.89
N ALA A 192 5.88 2.64 8.80
CA ALA A 192 6.10 1.98 7.51
C ALA A 192 5.01 0.93 7.25
N ILE A 193 4.28 1.06 6.15
CA ILE A 193 3.41 0.00 5.63
C ILE A 193 4.14 -0.64 4.46
N GLY A 194 4.33 -1.96 4.48
CA GLY A 194 5.19 -2.59 3.48
C GLY A 194 5.05 -4.10 3.40
N THR A 195 5.86 -4.68 2.54
CA THR A 195 6.11 -6.13 2.50
C THR A 195 6.92 -6.61 3.72
N THR A 196 6.99 -7.92 3.95
CA THR A 196 7.68 -8.49 5.12
C THR A 196 9.12 -7.95 5.30
N PRO A 197 9.97 -7.90 4.26
CA PRO A 197 11.33 -7.40 4.43
C PRO A 197 11.39 -5.90 4.73
N VAL A 198 10.50 -5.08 4.14
CA VAL A 198 10.41 -3.64 4.43
C VAL A 198 9.98 -3.40 5.88
N VAL A 199 8.98 -4.15 6.35
CA VAL A 199 8.50 -4.10 7.74
C VAL A 199 9.59 -4.54 8.72
N GLN A 200 10.37 -5.57 8.38
CA GLN A 200 11.51 -6.01 9.20
C GLN A 200 12.58 -4.93 9.28
N HIS A 201 12.94 -4.32 8.15
CA HIS A 201 13.91 -3.23 8.08
C HIS A 201 13.49 -2.03 8.94
N ALA A 202 12.24 -1.58 8.80
CA ALA A 202 11.69 -0.49 9.62
C ALA A 202 11.73 -0.83 11.12
N LYS A 203 11.33 -2.05 11.51
CA LYS A 203 11.34 -2.47 12.92
C LYS A 203 12.75 -2.57 13.51
N GLN A 204 13.75 -2.96 12.73
CA GLN A 204 15.16 -2.94 13.16
C GLN A 204 15.63 -1.52 13.50
N LYS A 205 15.01 -0.50 12.90
CA LYS A 205 15.26 0.91 13.19
C LYS A 205 14.39 1.49 14.30
N ALA A 206 13.59 0.65 14.97
CA ALA A 206 12.59 1.05 15.95
C ALA A 206 11.47 1.94 15.35
N ILE A 207 11.17 1.78 14.07
CA ILE A 207 10.02 2.41 13.41
C ILE A 207 8.83 1.44 13.46
N PRO A 208 7.65 1.86 13.95
CA PRO A 208 6.41 1.11 13.83
C PRO A 208 6.16 0.69 12.39
N ALA A 209 5.74 -0.56 12.17
CA ALA A 209 5.50 -1.04 10.82
C ALA A 209 4.42 -2.13 10.73
N LEU A 210 3.64 -2.06 9.66
CA LEU A 210 2.50 -2.94 9.37
C LEU A 210 2.70 -3.67 8.04
N TYR A 211 2.41 -4.97 8.04
CA TYR A 211 2.40 -5.76 6.82
C TYR A 211 1.15 -5.43 5.99
N PHE A 212 1.34 -5.08 4.71
CA PHE A 212 0.29 -4.56 3.84
C PHE A 212 -0.91 -5.52 3.71
N THR A 213 -0.71 -6.74 3.21
CA THR A 213 -1.79 -7.67 2.84
C THR A 213 -2.73 -8.00 4.00
N ASN A 214 -2.18 -8.39 5.15
CA ASN A 214 -3.02 -8.93 6.23
C ASN A 214 -3.70 -7.86 7.07
N LEU A 215 -3.11 -6.66 7.21
CA LEU A 215 -3.61 -5.64 8.12
C LEU A 215 -4.31 -4.47 7.40
N ILE A 216 -3.93 -4.22 6.15
CA ILE A 216 -4.44 -3.12 5.35
C ILE A 216 -5.37 -3.64 4.24
N SER A 217 -4.87 -4.52 3.35
CA SER A 217 -5.65 -4.98 2.19
C SER A 217 -6.96 -5.65 2.61
N ALA A 218 -6.94 -6.46 3.67
CA ALA A 218 -8.13 -7.16 4.20
C ALA A 218 -9.25 -6.28 4.81
N ARG A 219 -9.16 -4.95 4.73
CA ARG A 219 -10.14 -4.01 5.29
C ARG A 219 -11.03 -3.45 4.18
N PRO A 220 -12.31 -3.16 4.45
CA PRO A 220 -13.14 -2.45 3.49
C PRO A 220 -12.53 -1.08 3.17
N LEU A 221 -12.35 -0.74 1.89
CA LEU A 221 -11.81 0.57 1.47
C LEU A 221 -12.84 1.43 0.73
N MET A 222 -13.92 0.82 0.26
CA MET A 222 -14.86 1.44 -0.67
C MET A 222 -15.95 2.25 0.05
N GLY A 223 -16.24 3.44 -0.48
CA GLY A 223 -17.36 4.28 -0.05
C GLY A 223 -17.33 4.70 1.44
N PRO A 224 -18.49 5.10 2.01
CA PRO A 224 -18.57 5.61 3.38
C PRO A 224 -18.08 4.62 4.46
N ALA A 225 -18.29 3.32 4.25
CA ALA A 225 -17.85 2.29 5.19
C ALA A 225 -16.33 2.11 5.21
N GLY A 226 -15.69 2.24 4.04
CA GLY A 226 -14.24 2.12 3.92
C GLY A 226 -13.47 3.37 4.37
N ALA A 227 -14.09 4.54 4.29
CA ALA A 227 -13.49 5.83 4.65
C ALA A 227 -12.81 5.84 6.04
N GLY A 228 -13.43 5.24 7.05
CA GLY A 228 -12.90 5.21 8.43
C GLY A 228 -12.21 3.90 8.83
N SER A 229 -12.05 2.95 7.91
CA SER A 229 -11.69 1.57 8.28
C SER A 229 -10.24 1.43 8.76
N LEU A 230 -9.33 2.23 8.20
CA LEU A 230 -7.90 2.18 8.53
C LEU A 230 -7.55 2.98 9.78
N ALA A 231 -8.30 4.05 10.09
CA ALA A 231 -7.93 5.02 11.11
C ALA A 231 -7.59 4.40 12.47
N MET A 232 -8.39 3.44 12.95
CA MET A 232 -8.15 2.79 14.23
C MET A 232 -6.81 2.02 14.25
N VAL A 233 -6.54 1.25 13.19
CA VAL A 233 -5.35 0.38 13.10
C VAL A 233 -4.10 1.23 12.94
N ILE A 234 -4.16 2.25 12.08
CA ILE A 234 -3.03 3.14 11.81
C ILE A 234 -2.69 3.98 13.04
N ASN A 235 -3.68 4.62 13.67
CA ASN A 235 -3.44 5.42 14.87
C ASN A 235 -2.93 4.57 16.04
N ALA A 236 -3.43 3.34 16.19
CA ALA A 236 -2.89 2.42 17.19
C ALA A 236 -1.43 2.03 16.89
N ALA A 237 -1.06 1.83 15.62
CA ALA A 237 0.30 1.54 15.22
C ALA A 237 1.25 2.72 15.49
N LEU A 238 0.86 3.93 15.10
CA LEU A 238 1.60 5.17 15.37
C LEU A 238 1.84 5.38 16.87
N ALA A 239 0.83 5.12 17.71
CA ALA A 239 0.95 5.25 19.17
C ALA A 239 1.95 4.26 19.82
N ASN A 240 2.42 3.24 19.09
CA ASN A 240 3.36 2.25 19.62
C ASN A 240 4.83 2.69 19.60
N GLN A 241 5.20 3.87 19.09
CA GLN A 241 6.59 4.34 19.01
C GLN A 241 7.37 4.13 20.33
N HIS A 242 6.79 4.54 21.45
CA HIS A 242 7.40 4.39 22.78
C HIS A 242 7.73 2.94 23.18
N ARG A 243 7.06 1.94 22.59
CA ARG A 243 7.38 0.51 22.82
C ARG A 243 8.60 0.10 22.02
N PHE A 244 8.73 0.61 20.79
CA PHE A 244 9.90 0.39 19.96
C PHE A 244 11.15 1.01 20.58
N ASP A 245 11.03 2.24 21.11
CA ASP A 245 12.13 2.93 21.79
C ASP A 245 12.61 2.14 23.03
N ARG A 246 11.67 1.66 23.85
CA ARG A 246 11.99 0.81 25.02
C ARG A 246 12.67 -0.49 24.61
N MET A 247 12.19 -1.13 23.54
CA MET A 247 12.78 -2.39 23.04
C MET A 247 14.20 -2.15 22.50
N LYS A 248 14.41 -1.07 21.75
CA LYS A 248 15.74 -0.69 21.24
C LYS A 248 16.72 -0.41 22.38
N ALA A 249 16.29 0.34 23.40
CA ALA A 249 17.12 0.63 24.57
C ALA A 249 17.45 -0.64 25.38
N PHE A 250 16.48 -1.54 25.54
CA PHE A 250 16.70 -2.80 26.28
C PHE A 250 17.71 -3.73 25.59
N PHE A 251 17.69 -3.81 24.25
CA PHE A 251 18.60 -4.66 23.47
C PHE A 251 19.85 -3.92 22.95
N GLU A 252 20.13 -2.72 23.44
CA GLU A 252 21.30 -1.96 23.00
C GLU A 252 22.58 -2.77 23.21
N GLY A 253 23.40 -2.87 22.16
CA GLY A 253 24.65 -3.64 22.14
C GLY A 253 24.49 -5.16 21.97
N VAL A 254 23.29 -5.73 22.15
CA VAL A 254 23.05 -7.17 22.00
C VAL A 254 23.08 -7.58 20.53
N GLY A 255 23.77 -8.67 20.19
CA GLY A 255 23.82 -9.20 18.82
C GLY A 255 24.62 -8.31 17.86
N THR A 256 25.43 -7.38 18.39
CA THR A 256 26.28 -6.49 17.60
C THR A 256 27.76 -6.86 17.75
N GLY A 257 28.56 -6.54 16.74
CA GLY A 257 30.02 -6.74 16.77
C GLY A 257 30.43 -8.16 17.13
N PRO A 258 31.28 -8.38 18.16
CA PRO A 258 31.73 -9.71 18.58
C PRO A 258 30.61 -10.64 19.07
N SER A 259 29.45 -10.08 19.44
CA SER A 259 28.28 -10.85 19.92
C SER A 259 27.26 -11.15 18.81
N ALA A 260 27.50 -10.72 17.57
CA ALA A 260 26.62 -11.00 16.44
C ALA A 260 26.62 -12.49 16.07
N GLY A 261 25.47 -13.02 15.63
CA GLY A 261 25.31 -14.42 15.22
C GLY A 261 24.47 -15.26 16.18
N VAL A 262 24.40 -16.57 15.90
CA VAL A 262 23.73 -17.56 16.74
C VAL A 262 24.79 -18.27 17.57
N TRP A 263 24.61 -18.29 18.88
CA TRP A 263 25.60 -18.81 19.82
C TRP A 263 25.00 -19.89 20.71
N GLU A 264 25.75 -20.98 20.91
CA GLU A 264 25.39 -22.02 21.87
C GLU A 264 25.65 -21.59 23.32
N ASN A 265 26.63 -20.69 23.53
CA ASN A 265 27.03 -20.16 24.84
C ASN A 265 27.14 -18.64 24.77
N THR A 266 27.07 -17.95 25.91
CA THR A 266 27.21 -16.48 25.97
C THR A 266 28.50 -16.02 25.27
N PRO A 267 28.42 -15.16 24.24
CA PRO A 267 29.59 -14.66 23.53
C PRO A 267 30.51 -13.90 24.48
N VAL A 268 31.81 -14.18 24.42
CA VAL A 268 32.82 -13.49 25.23
C VAL A 268 33.71 -12.69 24.29
N ASP A 269 33.93 -11.41 24.59
CA ASP A 269 34.87 -10.60 23.82
C ASP A 269 36.30 -11.14 24.01
N ARG A 270 37.06 -11.20 22.92
CA ARG A 270 38.43 -11.73 22.88
C ARG A 270 39.40 -10.71 22.28
N PRO A 271 39.62 -9.56 22.97
CA PRO A 271 40.48 -8.49 22.47
C PRO A 271 41.92 -8.94 22.23
N GLU A 272 42.41 -9.93 22.97
CA GLU A 272 43.75 -10.51 22.83
C GLU A 272 43.97 -11.18 21.47
N PHE A 273 42.94 -11.81 20.91
CA PHE A 273 43.02 -12.40 19.57
C PHE A 273 43.14 -11.30 18.51
N LYS A 274 42.35 -10.22 18.62
CA LYS A 274 42.46 -9.06 17.71
C LYS A 274 43.86 -8.45 17.76
N ALA A 275 44.40 -8.22 18.96
CA ALA A 275 45.74 -7.67 19.14
C ALA A 275 46.83 -8.58 18.55
N LYS A 276 46.72 -9.91 18.76
CA LYS A 276 47.66 -10.90 18.23
C LYS A 276 47.66 -10.94 16.69
N TYR A 277 46.49 -10.91 16.06
CA TYR A 277 46.38 -10.90 14.60
C TYR A 277 46.80 -9.56 13.99
N ALA A 278 46.52 -8.43 14.65
CA ALA A 278 47.02 -7.12 14.25
C ALA A 278 48.55 -7.07 14.29
N ALA A 279 49.17 -7.55 15.37
CA ALA A 279 50.63 -7.64 15.49
C ALA A 279 51.25 -8.53 14.40
N LYS A 280 50.62 -9.67 14.08
CA LYS A 280 51.06 -10.53 12.96
C LYS A 280 50.96 -9.83 11.61
N ARG A 281 49.87 -9.11 11.33
CA ARG A 281 49.71 -8.35 10.07
C ARG A 281 50.76 -7.26 9.93
N ILE A 282 51.05 -6.52 11.00
CA ILE A 282 52.09 -5.48 11.02
C ILE A 282 53.47 -6.11 10.78
N ALA A 283 53.76 -7.24 11.43
CA ALA A 283 55.04 -7.94 11.24
C ALA A 283 55.20 -8.47 9.80
N ALA A 284 54.14 -9.02 9.20
CA ALA A 284 54.15 -9.48 7.81
C ALA A 284 54.34 -8.32 6.81
N ALA A 285 53.62 -7.20 7.01
CA ALA A 285 53.77 -6.02 6.15
C ALA A 285 55.19 -5.43 6.21
N LYS A 286 55.78 -5.36 7.41
CA LYS A 286 57.20 -4.95 7.56
C LYS A 286 58.17 -5.92 6.89
N ALA A 287 57.89 -7.22 6.94
CA ALA A 287 58.73 -8.22 6.29
C ALA A 287 58.66 -8.11 4.75
N GLU A 288 57.51 -7.76 4.17
CA GLU A 288 57.37 -7.48 2.72
C GLU A 288 58.09 -6.19 2.30
N GLU A 289 58.04 -5.12 3.11
CA GLU A 289 58.83 -3.90 2.87
C GLU A 289 60.35 -4.17 2.85
N HIS A 290 60.82 -5.11 3.68
CA HIS A 290 62.24 -5.48 3.74
C HIS A 290 62.72 -6.39 2.59
N ILE A 291 61.82 -6.91 1.75
CA ILE A 291 62.17 -7.75 0.59
C ILE A 291 62.20 -6.91 -0.72
N GLY A 292 61.78 -5.64 -0.66
CA GLY A 292 61.71 -4.71 -1.80
C GLY A 292 62.86 -3.69 -1.95
N THR A 293 63.99 -3.88 -1.26
CA THR A 293 65.25 -3.12 -1.43
C THR A 293 66.41 -4.06 -1.64
#